data_AF-S6TYM7-F1
#
_entry.id   AF-S6TYM7-F1
#
_cell.length_a   1.000
_cell.length_b   1.000
_cell.length_c   1.000
_cell.angle_alpha   90.00
_cell.angle_beta   90.00
_cell.angle_gamma   90.00
#
_symmetry.space_group_name_H-M   'P 1'
#
loop_
_entity.id
_entity.type
_entity.pdbx_description
1 polymer ?
#
loop_
_entity_poly.entity_id
_entity_poly.type
_entity_poly.pdbx_seq_one_letter_code
_entity_poly.pdbx_strand_id
1 'polypeptide(L)'
;ACAENMPSGTATRPGDIVTTMSGQTVEILNTDAEGRLVLCDALTYAERFKPQAVIDIATLTGACVVALGGHTSGLLGNNDALINQLLDAGKLADDRAWQLPLFDEYQEQLDSPFADIANIGGPKGGTITAACFLSRFTKAYEWA
;
A
#
# COMPACT_ATOMS: atom_id res chain seq x y z
N ALA A 1 -6.12 -9.99 -4.21
CA ALA A 1 -5.42 -10.34 -5.46
C ALA A 1 -4.48 -11.51 -5.17
N CYS A 2 -4.31 -12.46 -6.09
CA CYS A 2 -3.45 -13.63 -5.89
C CYS A 2 -2.45 -13.75 -7.06
N ALA A 3 -1.17 -13.89 -6.73
CA ALA A 3 -0.09 -14.09 -7.68
C ALA A 3 1.07 -14.83 -6.98
N GLU A 4 2.01 -15.37 -7.74
CA GLU A 4 3.26 -15.95 -7.25
C GLU A 4 4.43 -15.19 -7.89
N ASN A 5 5.31 -14.62 -7.06
CA ASN A 5 6.45 -13.83 -7.54
C ASN A 5 7.68 -14.72 -7.71
N MET A 6 8.08 -14.97 -8.97
CA MET A 6 9.17 -15.90 -9.30
C MET A 6 10.14 -15.30 -10.31
N PRO A 7 11.46 -15.50 -10.14
CA PRO A 7 12.43 -15.15 -11.16
C PRO A 7 12.27 -16.07 -12.37
N SER A 8 12.26 -15.50 -13.57
CA SER A 8 12.24 -16.23 -14.84
C SER A 8 12.83 -15.37 -15.96
N GLY A 9 13.12 -15.98 -17.11
CA GLY A 9 13.53 -15.22 -18.31
C GLY A 9 12.45 -14.28 -18.87
N THR A 10 11.21 -14.43 -18.39
CA THR A 10 10.05 -13.60 -18.74
C THR A 10 9.55 -12.77 -17.55
N ALA A 11 10.31 -12.71 -16.45
CA ALA A 11 9.92 -11.95 -15.27
C ALA A 11 10.07 -10.44 -15.50
N THR A 12 9.27 -9.68 -14.76
CA THR A 12 9.41 -8.23 -14.61
C THR A 12 10.82 -7.90 -14.11
N ARG A 13 11.37 -6.78 -14.58
CA ARG A 13 12.72 -6.33 -14.25
C ARG A 13 12.67 -4.99 -13.50
N PRO A 14 13.64 -4.73 -12.61
CA PRO A 14 13.88 -3.39 -12.11
C PRO A 14 14.06 -2.38 -13.27
N GLY A 15 13.32 -1.27 -13.22
CA GLY A 15 13.26 -0.24 -14.25
C GLY A 15 12.13 -0.41 -15.27
N ASP A 16 11.39 -1.53 -15.26
CA ASP A 16 10.19 -1.65 -16.09
C ASP A 16 9.12 -0.64 -15.61
N ILE A 17 8.45 0.00 -16.58
CA ILE A 17 7.31 0.90 -16.32
C ILE A 17 6.05 0.19 -16.77
N VAL A 18 5.08 0.09 -15.87
CA VAL A 18 3.78 -0.56 -16.13
C VAL A 18 2.66 0.44 -16.00
N THR A 19 1.59 0.26 -16.78
CA THR A 19 0.35 1.02 -16.64
C THR A 19 -0.63 0.23 -15.76
N THR A 20 -1.09 0.84 -14.68
CA THR A 20 -2.08 0.25 -13.78
C THR A 20 -3.49 0.32 -14.38
N MET A 21 -4.45 -0.38 -13.77
CA MET A 21 -5.86 -0.31 -14.09
C MET A 21 -6.43 1.13 -13.97
N SER A 22 -5.86 1.96 -13.08
CA SER A 22 -6.28 3.36 -12.93
C SER A 22 -5.74 4.27 -14.05
N GLY A 23 -4.89 3.74 -14.94
CA GLY A 23 -4.20 4.48 -15.99
C GLY A 23 -2.93 5.21 -15.52
N GLN A 24 -2.58 5.12 -14.23
CA GLN A 24 -1.32 5.68 -13.71
C GLN A 24 -0.14 4.78 -14.11
N THR A 25 1.03 5.36 -14.32
CA THR A 25 2.26 4.64 -14.64
C THR A 25 3.11 4.44 -13.39
N VAL A 26 3.61 3.21 -13.21
CA VAL A 26 4.45 2.83 -12.07
C VAL A 26 5.82 2.37 -12.58
N GLU A 27 6.89 3.01 -12.12
CA GLU A 27 8.26 2.54 -12.28
C GLU A 27 8.58 1.50 -11.20
N ILE A 28 8.91 0.28 -11.63
CA ILE A 28 9.23 -0.84 -10.73
C ILE A 28 10.73 -0.81 -10.44
N LEU A 29 11.14 -0.16 -9.35
CA LEU A 29 12.56 -0.10 -8.95
C LEU A 29 13.01 -1.34 -8.18
N ASN A 30 12.07 -2.04 -7.53
CA ASN A 30 12.35 -3.32 -6.86
C ASN A 30 11.16 -4.28 -7.05
N THR A 31 11.42 -5.46 -7.61
CA THR A 31 10.40 -6.48 -7.90
C THR A 31 9.94 -7.27 -6.67
N ASP A 32 10.63 -7.15 -5.54
CA ASP A 32 10.24 -7.68 -4.21
C ASP A 32 9.28 -6.74 -3.46
N ALA A 33 8.94 -5.60 -4.07
CA ALA A 33 7.85 -4.73 -3.64
C ALA A 33 6.61 -4.97 -4.52
N GLU A 34 6.29 -6.23 -4.81
CA GLU A 34 5.19 -6.62 -5.70
C GLU A 34 3.81 -6.60 -5.04
N GLY A 35 3.73 -6.81 -3.72
CA GLY A 35 2.45 -6.87 -3.01
C GLY A 35 1.59 -5.63 -3.25
N ARG A 36 2.21 -4.44 -3.26
CA ARG A 36 1.52 -3.18 -3.55
C ARG A 36 1.09 -3.03 -5.02
N LEU A 37 1.82 -3.67 -5.95
CA LEU A 37 1.50 -3.66 -7.38
C LEU A 37 0.24 -4.48 -7.68
N VAL A 38 0.08 -5.64 -7.03
CA VAL A 38 -1.16 -6.42 -7.18
C VAL A 38 -2.34 -5.77 -6.44
N LEU A 39 -2.07 -5.05 -5.35
CA LEU A 39 -3.11 -4.36 -4.57
C LEU A 39 -3.63 -3.10 -5.25
N CYS A 40 -2.79 -2.28 -5.89
CA CYS A 40 -3.27 -1.03 -6.51
C CYS A 40 -4.34 -1.27 -7.60
N ASP A 41 -4.17 -2.32 -8.40
CA ASP A 41 -5.17 -2.73 -9.39
C ASP A 41 -6.41 -3.31 -8.73
N ALA A 42 -6.27 -4.06 -7.64
CA ALA A 42 -7.40 -4.59 -6.89
C ALA A 42 -8.22 -3.47 -6.20
N LEU A 43 -7.55 -2.45 -5.68
CA LEU A 43 -8.15 -1.25 -5.10
C LEU A 43 -8.89 -0.43 -6.17
N THR A 44 -8.27 -0.23 -7.33
CA THR A 44 -8.95 0.39 -8.48
C THR A 44 -10.18 -0.42 -8.90
N TYR A 45 -10.04 -1.74 -8.98
CA TYR A 45 -11.13 -2.65 -9.31
C TYR A 45 -12.28 -2.61 -8.29
N ALA A 46 -11.99 -2.31 -7.01
CA ALA A 46 -13.00 -2.21 -5.97
C ALA A 46 -13.95 -1.02 -6.15
N GLU A 47 -13.52 0.05 -6.85
CA GLU A 47 -14.32 1.27 -7.07
C GLU A 47 -15.70 0.98 -7.67
N ARG A 48 -15.80 0.01 -8.59
CA ARG A 48 -17.05 -0.34 -9.27
C ARG A 48 -18.16 -0.84 -8.34
N PHE A 49 -17.81 -1.25 -7.12
CA PHE A 49 -18.79 -1.68 -6.12
C PHE A 49 -19.41 -0.50 -5.36
N LYS A 50 -18.93 0.74 -5.55
CA LYS A 50 -19.33 1.93 -4.80
C LYS A 50 -19.31 1.67 -3.28
N PRO A 51 -18.17 1.20 -2.74
CA PRO A 51 -18.09 0.77 -1.36
C PRO A 51 -18.26 1.95 -0.40
N GLN A 52 -18.86 1.68 0.77
CA GLN A 52 -18.82 2.63 1.89
C GLN A 52 -17.41 2.73 2.49
N ALA A 53 -16.70 1.60 2.57
CA ALA A 53 -15.35 1.49 3.06
C ALA A 53 -14.64 0.33 2.35
N VAL A 54 -13.35 0.47 2.10
CA VAL A 54 -12.46 -0.57 1.57
C VAL A 54 -11.33 -0.78 2.57
N ILE A 55 -11.06 -2.03 2.93
CA ILE A 55 -9.96 -2.37 3.82
C ILE A 55 -9.05 -3.36 3.09
N ASP A 56 -7.78 -3.02 2.92
CA ASP A 56 -6.79 -3.97 2.45
C ASP A 56 -5.94 -4.52 3.61
N ILE A 57 -5.61 -5.81 3.51
CA ILE A 57 -4.89 -6.55 4.56
C ILE A 57 -3.72 -7.25 3.88
N ALA A 58 -2.50 -6.88 4.25
CA ALA A 58 -1.30 -7.35 3.57
C ALA A 58 -0.09 -7.49 4.51
N THR A 59 0.66 -8.58 4.33
CA THR A 59 2.02 -8.74 4.90
C THR A 59 3.02 -7.94 4.07
N LEU A 60 2.88 -6.61 4.07
CA LEU A 60 3.39 -5.75 3.00
C LEU A 60 4.86 -5.33 3.13
N THR A 61 5.35 -5.12 4.36
CA THR A 61 6.70 -4.57 4.57
C THR A 61 7.40 -5.20 5.76
N GLY A 62 8.69 -5.49 5.61
CA GLY A 62 9.57 -5.78 6.76
C GLY A 62 9.73 -4.57 7.70
N ALA A 63 9.56 -3.34 7.17
CA ALA A 63 9.62 -2.12 7.97
C ALA A 63 8.53 -2.05 9.05
N CYS A 64 7.37 -2.67 8.84
CA CYS A 64 6.30 -2.71 9.85
C CYS A 64 6.71 -3.57 11.05
N VAL A 65 7.39 -4.69 10.80
CA VAL A 65 7.93 -5.56 11.85
C VAL A 65 8.99 -4.81 12.68
N VAL A 66 9.85 -4.02 12.03
CA VAL A 66 10.84 -3.18 12.74
C VAL A 66 10.17 -2.12 13.61
N ALA A 67 9.06 -1.53 13.15
CA ALA A 67 8.37 -0.46 13.86
C ALA A 67 7.47 -0.96 15.03
N LEU A 68 6.72 -2.05 14.82
CA LEU A 68 5.65 -2.49 15.72
C LEU A 68 5.85 -3.91 16.28
N GLY A 69 6.89 -4.62 15.86
CA GLY A 69 7.19 -5.98 16.30
C GLY A 69 6.22 -7.03 15.75
N GLY A 70 6.06 -8.13 16.48
CA GLY A 70 5.19 -9.26 16.10
C GLY A 70 3.84 -9.29 16.83
N HIS A 71 3.43 -8.19 17.45
CA HIS A 71 2.24 -8.14 18.33
C HIS A 71 1.14 -7.19 17.87
N THR A 72 1.48 -6.22 17.02
CA THR A 72 0.58 -5.12 16.66
C THR A 72 0.64 -4.88 15.16
N SER A 73 -0.53 -4.88 14.51
CA SER A 73 -0.64 -4.58 13.08
C SER A 73 -0.48 -3.08 12.83
N GLY A 74 0.20 -2.69 11.75
CA GLY A 74 0.24 -1.31 11.29
C GLY A 74 -1.06 -0.95 10.59
N LEU A 75 -1.65 0.20 10.95
CA LEU A 75 -2.88 0.71 10.33
C LEU A 75 -2.62 2.10 9.74
N LEU A 76 -2.99 2.30 8.48
CA LEU A 76 -2.92 3.58 7.78
C LEU A 76 -4.18 3.71 6.95
N GLY A 77 -4.64 4.93 6.66
CA GLY A 77 -5.86 5.11 5.91
C GLY A 77 -6.06 6.57 5.51
N ASN A 78 -7.11 6.83 4.73
CA ASN A 78 -7.47 8.16 4.27
C ASN A 78 -8.68 8.77 5.02
N ASN A 79 -9.23 8.05 6.00
CA ASN A 79 -10.43 8.44 6.73
C ASN A 79 -10.30 8.14 8.23
N ASP A 80 -10.30 9.18 9.06
CA ASP A 80 -10.11 9.06 10.51
C ASP A 80 -11.24 8.29 11.21
N ALA A 81 -12.48 8.38 10.71
CA ALA A 81 -13.61 7.66 11.31
C ALA A 81 -13.46 6.15 11.13
N LEU A 82 -13.09 5.69 9.93
CA LEU A 82 -12.81 4.29 9.62
C LEU A 82 -11.62 3.76 10.45
N ILE A 83 -10.54 4.53 10.54
CA ILE A 83 -9.35 4.15 11.33
C ILE A 83 -9.72 3.95 12.81
N ASN A 84 -10.48 4.88 13.40
CA ASN A 84 -10.88 4.75 14.80
C ASN A 84 -11.78 3.53 15.04
N GLN A 85 -12.70 3.22 14.11
CA GLN A 85 -13.51 2.01 14.19
C GLN A 85 -12.66 0.74 14.20
N LEU A 86 -11.62 0.67 13.35
CA LEU A 86 -10.71 -0.48 13.30
C LEU A 86 -9.83 -0.60 14.55
N LEU A 87 -9.33 0.51 15.07
CA LEU A 87 -8.55 0.52 16.32
C LEU A 87 -9.39 0.02 17.51
N ASP A 88 -10.65 0.46 17.60
CA ASP A 88 -11.55 0.03 18.69
C ASP A 88 -11.99 -1.42 18.52
N ALA A 89 -12.24 -1.88 17.29
CA ALA A 89 -12.51 -3.29 17.00
C ALA A 89 -11.32 -4.18 17.40
N GLY A 90 -10.09 -3.77 17.09
CA GLY A 90 -8.88 -4.51 17.47
C GLY A 90 -8.69 -4.61 18.97
N LYS A 91 -9.00 -3.55 19.74
CA LYS A 91 -8.99 -3.61 21.21
C LYS A 91 -10.03 -4.58 21.76
N LEU A 92 -11.24 -4.58 21.19
CA LEU A 92 -12.32 -5.46 21.63
C LEU A 92 -12.03 -6.93 21.33
N ALA A 93 -11.38 -7.21 20.19
CA ALA A 93 -11.04 -8.56 19.74
C ALA A 93 -9.74 -9.11 20.36
N ASP A 94 -8.98 -8.30 21.11
CA ASP A 94 -7.60 -8.57 21.53
C ASP A 94 -6.64 -8.86 20.36
N ASP A 95 -6.91 -8.22 19.21
CA ASP A 95 -6.08 -8.25 17.99
C ASP A 95 -5.77 -6.80 17.58
N ARG A 96 -4.74 -6.23 18.22
CA ARG A 96 -4.52 -4.78 18.22
C ARG A 96 -3.83 -4.32 16.94
N ALA A 97 -4.27 -3.16 16.46
CA ALA A 97 -3.56 -2.36 15.47
C ALA A 97 -3.07 -1.03 16.08
N TRP A 98 -2.12 -0.37 15.41
CA TRP A 98 -1.65 0.96 15.77
C TRP A 98 -1.52 1.84 14.53
N GLN A 99 -2.07 3.05 14.61
CA GLN A 99 -2.05 3.97 13.49
C GLN A 99 -0.63 4.52 13.24
N LEU A 100 -0.21 4.50 11.99
CA LEU A 100 0.95 5.23 11.50
C LEU A 100 0.49 6.40 10.61
N PRO A 101 1.28 7.50 10.54
CA PRO A 101 0.87 8.67 9.78
C PRO A 101 0.98 8.43 8.28
N LEU A 102 0.13 9.13 7.50
CA LEU A 102 0.17 9.17 6.04
C LEU A 102 0.35 10.62 5.55
N PHE A 103 1.36 11.30 6.06
CA PHE A 103 1.59 12.72 5.74
C PHE A 103 2.13 12.91 4.32
N ASP A 104 1.86 14.07 3.73
CA ASP A 104 2.21 14.38 2.34
C ASP A 104 3.73 14.41 2.11
N GLU A 105 4.54 14.72 3.12
CA GLU A 105 6.01 14.73 3.01
C GLU A 105 6.59 13.34 2.69
N TYR A 106 5.83 12.26 2.92
CA TYR A 106 6.24 10.91 2.52
C TYR A 106 5.94 10.61 1.05
N GLN A 107 5.05 11.38 0.40
CA GLN A 107 4.68 11.17 -1.00
C GLN A 107 5.82 11.50 -1.96
N GLU A 108 6.61 12.55 -1.67
CA GLU A 108 7.76 12.99 -2.48
C GLU A 108 8.84 11.90 -2.61
N GLN A 109 8.89 10.96 -1.65
CA GLN A 109 9.83 9.83 -1.70
C GLN A 109 9.51 8.84 -2.83
N LEU A 110 8.29 8.88 -3.36
CA LEU A 110 7.81 8.00 -4.42
C LEU A 110 7.87 8.67 -5.81
N ASP A 111 8.52 9.81 -5.93
CA ASP A 111 8.66 10.51 -7.21
C ASP A 111 9.56 9.71 -8.16
N SER A 112 9.10 9.53 -9.40
CA SER A 112 9.87 8.94 -10.48
C SER A 112 10.16 10.00 -11.55
N PRO A 113 11.37 10.04 -12.12
CA PRO A 113 11.67 10.92 -13.25
C PRO A 113 11.08 10.41 -14.58
N PHE A 114 10.52 9.19 -14.63
CA PHE A 114 10.07 8.54 -15.86
C PHE A 114 8.59 8.12 -15.85
N ALA A 115 8.01 7.91 -14.67
CA ALA A 115 6.63 7.48 -14.47
C ALA A 115 5.90 8.40 -13.46
N ASP A 116 4.60 8.21 -13.29
CA ASP A 116 3.81 8.99 -12.32
C ASP A 116 4.21 8.67 -10.86
N ILE A 117 4.72 7.47 -10.62
CA ILE A 117 5.13 6.99 -9.29
C ILE A 117 6.20 5.89 -9.38
N ALA A 118 7.16 5.89 -8.45
CA ALA A 118 8.05 4.77 -8.18
C ALA A 118 7.43 3.81 -7.16
N ASN A 119 7.62 2.50 -7.31
CA ASN A 119 7.02 1.53 -6.39
C ASN A 119 7.68 1.47 -4.99
N ILE A 120 8.81 2.14 -4.75
CA ILE A 120 9.49 2.20 -3.45
C ILE A 120 9.92 3.63 -3.11
N GLY A 121 9.96 3.96 -1.81
CA GLY A 121 10.37 5.27 -1.31
C GLY A 121 11.79 5.32 -0.69
N GLY A 122 12.62 4.31 -0.95
CA GLY A 122 13.91 4.15 -0.29
C GLY A 122 13.82 3.52 1.11
N PRO A 123 14.88 3.62 1.94
CA PRO A 123 15.01 2.84 3.18
C PRO A 123 14.28 3.44 4.38
N LYS A 124 13.82 4.70 4.32
CA LYS A 124 13.21 5.40 5.44
C LYS A 124 11.69 5.31 5.34
N GLY A 125 11.02 5.07 6.47
CA GLY A 125 9.55 5.08 6.51
C GLY A 125 8.87 4.05 5.61
N GLY A 126 9.50 2.89 5.35
CA GLY A 126 9.05 1.93 4.34
C GLY A 126 7.59 1.48 4.46
N THR A 127 7.04 1.38 5.67
CA THR A 127 5.60 1.09 5.89
C THR A 127 4.72 2.25 5.44
N ILE A 128 5.11 3.48 5.78
CA ILE A 128 4.37 4.69 5.45
C ILE A 128 4.41 4.91 3.93
N THR A 129 5.59 4.82 3.31
CA THR A 129 5.71 5.02 1.85
C THR A 129 5.01 3.91 1.05
N ALA A 130 4.92 2.69 1.57
CA ALA A 130 4.08 1.65 0.98
C ALA A 130 2.59 2.01 1.01
N ALA A 131 2.10 2.53 2.13
CA ALA A 131 0.71 2.99 2.23
C ALA A 131 0.48 4.26 1.39
N CYS A 132 1.44 5.18 1.30
CA CYS A 132 1.38 6.34 0.41
C CYS A 132 1.27 5.93 -1.06
N PHE A 133 1.94 4.85 -1.47
CA PHE A 133 1.75 4.26 -2.81
C PHE A 133 0.31 3.81 -3.00
N LEU A 134 -0.24 3.01 -2.07
CA LEU A 134 -1.60 2.49 -2.15
C LEU A 134 -2.64 3.61 -2.11
N SER A 135 -2.43 4.66 -1.32
CA SER A 135 -3.37 5.79 -1.18
C SER A 135 -3.59 6.56 -2.48
N ARG A 136 -2.68 6.46 -3.46
CA ARG A 136 -2.87 7.04 -4.80
C ARG A 136 -3.97 6.34 -5.61
N PHE A 137 -4.41 5.16 -5.18
CA PHE A 137 -5.40 4.31 -5.85
C PHE A 137 -6.72 4.17 -5.07
N THR A 138 -6.90 4.92 -3.98
CA THR A 138 -8.05 4.79 -3.07
C THR A 138 -8.82 6.08 -2.86
N LYS A 139 -8.59 7.09 -3.71
CA LYS A 139 -9.19 8.44 -3.58
C LYS A 139 -10.71 8.47 -3.74
N ALA A 140 -11.31 7.43 -4.31
CA ALA A 140 -12.75 7.37 -4.62
C ALA A 140 -13.63 6.94 -3.43
N TYR A 141 -13.05 6.45 -2.32
CA TYR A 141 -13.77 5.87 -1.19
C TYR A 141 -13.00 6.01 0.12
N GLU A 142 -13.67 5.72 1.24
CA GLU A 142 -13.00 5.58 2.54
C GLU A 142 -12.15 4.31 2.55
N TRP A 143 -10.88 4.44 2.92
CA TRP A 143 -9.89 3.38 2.83
C TRP A 143 -9.01 3.30 4.08
N ALA A 144 -8.68 2.06 4.45
CA ALA A 144 -7.73 1.72 5.49
C ALA A 144 -7.04 0.36 5.24
#